data_AF-A0A419JEE2-F1
#
_entry.id   AF-A0A419JEE2-F1
#
_cell.length_a   1.000
_cell.length_b   1.000
_cell.length_c   1.000
_cell.angle_alpha   90.00
_cell.angle_beta   90.00
_cell.angle_gamma   90.00
#
_symmetry.space_group_name_H-M   'P 1'
#
loop_
_entity.id
_entity.type
_entity.pdbx_description
1 polymer ?
#
loop_
_entity_poly.entity_id
_entity_poly.type
_entity_poly.pdbx_seq_one_letter_code
_entity_poly.pdbx_strand_id
1 'polypeptide(L)'
;MKTIIIGSGLSGLASAYRMLEKNISDVIILEKDPEPGGMAASYHNDHYHIEKYYHHIFEGDSELINLITDMGLGADLQWLKGTTGYHIDGKAYPMNTPVELLRSPLSIRDLIQLARIVLVIKRMKDASGFDGITAKDWILNNAGTSLYERFFEPLLRSKFGDNHDKVSAAWLFGRIRIRSNRSLSGERLGYLRGGFHRLIERLTEEIVEKGGEIRTGCKVSEIVLDHNRVCGVTADEYMGCDAVISTVSPHALSGMIPDTPDISYQGTACALFGMDRSLMDVYWLNIKSDVPFGAVIEHTNLLPVSDYGEHLVYVTAYLQDEHDPRWQCSEHELIDSYLSGLERLFPDFNRDCVLWWKLARDIDTAPVYLTNYKRNIPPYSTDIEGLYLAGMFSETNYPERSMNGSVLAGFGCAEEIGRMLR
;
A
#
# COMPACT_ATOMS: atom_id res chain seq x y z
N MET A 1 22.01 -9.23 22.20
CA MET A 1 20.82 -8.44 22.56
C MET A 1 19.70 -9.09 21.81
N LYS A 2 18.75 -9.70 22.52
CA LYS A 2 17.65 -10.43 21.91
C LYS A 2 16.59 -9.44 21.43
N THR A 3 16.27 -9.48 20.14
CA THR A 3 15.28 -8.58 19.54
C THR A 3 14.12 -9.37 18.96
N ILE A 4 12.91 -8.99 19.37
CA ILE A 4 11.67 -9.54 18.81
C ILE A 4 11.08 -8.54 17.83
N ILE A 5 10.71 -9.00 16.63
CA ILE A 5 10.06 -8.20 15.61
C ILE A 5 8.62 -8.68 15.49
N ILE A 6 7.66 -7.77 15.67
CA ILE A 6 6.23 -8.08 15.58
C ILE A 6 5.77 -7.75 14.16
N GLY A 7 5.42 -8.79 13.40
CA GLY A 7 4.98 -8.74 12.01
C GLY A 7 6.10 -9.04 11.01
N SER A 8 5.76 -9.83 9.99
CA SER A 8 6.65 -10.27 8.90
C SER A 8 6.25 -9.67 7.55
N GLY A 9 5.66 -8.47 7.56
CA GLY A 9 5.57 -7.63 6.37
C GLY A 9 6.94 -7.11 5.93
N LEU A 10 6.98 -6.35 4.83
CA LEU A 10 8.24 -5.81 4.29
C LEU A 10 9.09 -5.05 5.32
N SER A 11 8.48 -4.27 6.23
CA SER A 11 9.21 -3.57 7.29
C SER A 11 9.86 -4.52 8.30
N GLY A 12 9.19 -5.61 8.67
CA GLY A 12 9.71 -6.59 9.62
C GLY A 12 10.84 -7.42 9.03
N LEU A 13 10.63 -7.93 7.81
CA LEU A 13 11.65 -8.68 7.07
C LEU A 13 12.88 -7.80 6.76
N ALA A 14 12.68 -6.56 6.31
CA ALA A 14 13.78 -5.62 6.07
C ALA A 14 14.55 -5.31 7.36
N SER A 15 13.85 -5.10 8.48
CA SER A 15 14.49 -4.93 9.80
C SER A 15 15.39 -6.10 10.15
N ALA A 16 14.85 -7.33 10.13
CA ALA A 16 15.59 -8.53 10.46
C ALA A 16 16.80 -8.74 9.56
N TYR A 17 16.60 -8.63 8.25
CA TYR A 17 17.66 -8.74 7.25
C TYR A 17 18.81 -7.77 7.54
N ARG A 18 18.50 -6.47 7.72
CA ARG A 18 19.52 -5.44 7.97
C ARG A 18 20.21 -5.59 9.31
N MET A 19 19.51 -6.06 10.34
CA MET A 19 20.12 -6.36 11.65
C MET A 19 21.13 -7.49 11.54
N LEU A 20 20.76 -8.59 10.86
CA LEU A 20 21.63 -9.74 10.66
C LEU A 20 22.84 -9.42 9.77
N GLU A 21 22.67 -8.60 8.72
CA GLU A 21 23.80 -8.07 7.93
C GLU A 21 24.81 -7.29 8.78
N LYS A 22 24.36 -6.64 9.85
CA LYS A 22 25.22 -5.90 10.80
C LYS A 22 25.76 -6.77 11.93
N ASN A 23 25.56 -8.09 11.88
CA ASN A 23 25.92 -9.03 12.94
C ASN A 23 25.21 -8.76 14.29
N ILE A 24 24.05 -8.10 14.26
CA ILE A 24 23.17 -8.03 15.42
C ILE A 24 22.42 -9.36 15.46
N SER A 25 22.87 -10.24 16.36
CA SER A 25 22.39 -11.62 16.50
C SER A 25 21.20 -11.72 17.47
N ASP A 26 20.51 -12.87 17.44
CA ASP A 26 19.32 -13.19 18.27
C ASP A 26 18.06 -12.39 17.90
N VAL A 27 17.69 -12.48 16.62
CA VAL A 27 16.50 -11.85 16.03
C VAL A 27 15.40 -12.88 15.80
N ILE A 28 14.22 -12.63 16.35
CA ILE A 28 13.03 -13.49 16.16
C ILE A 28 11.90 -12.64 15.60
N ILE A 29 11.33 -13.03 14.46
CA ILE A 29 10.09 -12.45 13.93
C ILE A 29 8.90 -13.29 14.38
N LEU A 30 7.88 -12.63 14.92
CA LEU A 30 6.60 -13.25 15.27
C LEU A 30 5.51 -12.71 14.33
N GLU A 31 4.86 -13.61 13.59
CA GLU A 31 3.82 -13.30 12.61
C GLU A 31 2.51 -13.99 13.01
N LYS A 32 1.40 -13.23 13.02
CA LYS A 32 0.07 -13.76 13.37
C LYS A 32 -0.49 -14.66 12.26
N ASP A 33 -0.17 -14.35 11.00
CA ASP A 33 -0.68 -15.07 9.84
C ASP A 33 0.12 -16.37 9.59
N PRO A 34 -0.43 -17.36 8.86
CA PRO A 34 0.28 -18.61 8.59
C PRO A 34 1.53 -18.47 7.71
N GLU A 35 1.60 -17.40 6.92
CA GLU A 35 2.66 -17.14 5.94
C GLU A 35 3.17 -15.70 6.05
N PRO A 36 4.47 -15.46 5.82
CA PRO A 36 5.02 -14.11 5.78
C PRO A 36 4.51 -13.26 4.60
N GLY A 37 4.65 -11.94 4.73
CA GLY A 37 4.43 -10.99 3.64
C GLY A 37 3.50 -9.83 3.96
N GLY A 38 2.64 -9.96 4.97
CA GLY A 38 1.69 -8.91 5.37
C GLY A 38 0.87 -8.38 4.19
N MET A 39 0.93 -7.07 3.93
CA MET A 39 0.22 -6.47 2.79
C MET A 39 0.74 -6.93 1.43
N ALA A 40 1.97 -7.45 1.33
CA ALA A 40 2.53 -8.04 0.11
C ALA A 40 2.34 -9.58 0.04
N ALA A 41 1.53 -10.15 0.93
CA ALA A 41 1.20 -11.57 0.89
C ALA A 41 0.47 -11.93 -0.41
N SER A 42 0.61 -13.17 -0.83
CA SER A 42 0.06 -13.68 -2.09
C SER A 42 -0.90 -14.83 -1.86
N TYR A 43 -1.85 -15.00 -2.77
CA TYR A 43 -2.48 -16.29 -3.03
C TYR A 43 -1.56 -17.13 -3.89
N HIS A 44 -1.62 -18.45 -3.70
CA HIS A 44 -0.92 -19.43 -4.50
C HIS A 44 -1.92 -20.46 -5.03
N ASN A 45 -1.73 -20.89 -6.27
CA ASN A 45 -2.38 -22.06 -6.85
C ASN A 45 -1.31 -22.94 -7.51
N ASP A 46 -1.72 -24.03 -8.16
CA ASP A 46 -0.79 -24.99 -8.77
C ASP A 46 0.03 -24.41 -9.94
N HIS A 47 -0.25 -23.18 -10.38
CA HIS A 47 0.30 -22.59 -11.60
C HIS A 47 1.07 -21.29 -11.37
N TYR A 48 0.66 -20.45 -10.42
CA TYR A 48 1.28 -19.16 -10.19
C TYR A 48 0.99 -18.60 -8.77
N HIS A 49 1.70 -17.51 -8.45
CA HIS A 49 1.46 -16.67 -7.29
C HIS A 49 0.94 -15.30 -7.72
N ILE A 50 0.01 -14.74 -6.94
CA ILE A 50 -0.58 -13.43 -7.19
C ILE A 50 -0.89 -12.74 -5.85
N GLU A 51 -0.60 -11.46 -5.74
CA GLU A 51 -0.77 -10.75 -4.47
C GLU A 51 -2.24 -10.69 -4.01
N LYS A 52 -2.46 -10.64 -2.70
CA LYS A 52 -3.81 -10.45 -2.14
C LYS A 52 -4.37 -9.05 -2.43
N TYR A 53 -3.46 -8.09 -2.56
CA TYR A 53 -3.73 -6.70 -2.95
C TYR A 53 -2.86 -6.35 -4.16
N TYR A 54 -3.36 -5.53 -5.07
CA TYR A 54 -2.58 -5.10 -6.24
C TYR A 54 -1.32 -4.33 -5.83
N HIS A 55 -0.20 -4.57 -6.52
CA HIS A 55 1.07 -3.87 -6.27
C HIS A 55 1.82 -3.58 -7.57
N HIS A 56 2.63 -2.51 -7.55
CA HIS A 56 3.61 -2.20 -8.57
C HIS A 56 4.73 -1.36 -7.94
N ILE A 57 5.86 -1.33 -8.62
CA ILE A 57 7.06 -0.57 -8.25
C ILE A 57 7.13 0.69 -9.11
N PHE A 58 7.46 1.83 -8.52
CA PHE A 58 7.80 3.03 -9.28
C PHE A 58 9.30 3.08 -9.56
N GLU A 59 9.73 3.75 -10.63
CA GLU A 59 11.16 3.92 -10.95
C GLU A 59 11.98 4.57 -9.81
N GLY A 60 11.32 5.36 -8.95
CA GLY A 60 11.94 6.02 -7.81
C GLY A 60 12.07 5.14 -6.55
N ASP A 61 11.58 3.90 -6.57
CA ASP A 61 11.61 2.96 -5.45
C ASP A 61 12.99 2.29 -5.32
N SER A 62 14.04 3.10 -5.26
CA SER A 62 15.43 2.67 -5.40
C SER A 62 15.85 1.63 -4.37
N GLU A 63 15.41 1.77 -3.11
CA GLU A 63 15.81 0.84 -2.05
C GLU A 63 15.18 -0.53 -2.24
N LEU A 64 13.90 -0.56 -2.65
CA LEU A 64 13.23 -1.81 -2.99
C LEU A 64 13.87 -2.48 -4.21
N ILE A 65 14.21 -1.71 -5.24
CA ILE A 65 14.89 -2.22 -6.44
C ILE A 65 16.26 -2.80 -6.09
N ASN A 66 17.02 -2.12 -5.24
CA ASN A 66 18.30 -2.60 -4.74
C ASN A 66 18.11 -3.90 -3.96
N LEU A 67 17.15 -3.95 -3.02
CA LEU A 67 16.87 -5.16 -2.25
C LEU A 67 16.49 -6.34 -3.14
N ILE A 68 15.65 -6.14 -4.16
CA ILE A 68 15.33 -7.17 -5.16
C ILE A 68 16.59 -7.65 -5.87
N THR A 69 17.50 -6.74 -6.21
CA THR A 69 18.76 -7.07 -6.89
C THR A 69 19.71 -7.84 -5.97
N ASP A 70 19.84 -7.42 -4.70
CA ASP A 70 20.68 -8.06 -3.68
C ASP A 70 20.18 -9.48 -3.38
N MET A 71 18.87 -9.70 -3.45
CA MET A 71 18.24 -11.02 -3.36
C MET A 71 18.37 -11.87 -4.63
N GLY A 72 19.13 -11.41 -5.63
CA GLY A 72 19.37 -12.14 -6.89
C GLY A 72 18.18 -12.16 -7.86
N LEU A 73 17.14 -11.37 -7.60
CA LEU A 73 15.89 -11.35 -8.35
C LEU A 73 15.82 -10.21 -9.39
N GLY A 74 16.90 -9.44 -9.54
CA GLY A 74 16.94 -8.27 -10.44
C GLY A 74 16.66 -8.59 -11.91
N ALA A 75 17.02 -9.79 -12.39
CA ALA A 75 16.74 -10.24 -13.76
C ALA A 75 15.24 -10.47 -14.02
N ASP A 76 14.46 -10.72 -12.97
CA ASP A 76 13.02 -10.97 -13.04
C ASP A 76 12.19 -9.69 -12.83
N LEU A 77 12.83 -8.56 -12.48
CA LEU A 77 12.17 -7.26 -12.36
C LEU A 77 11.87 -6.68 -13.75
N GLN A 78 10.60 -6.69 -14.12
CA GLN A 78 10.15 -6.17 -15.41
C GLN A 78 9.69 -4.73 -15.30
N TRP A 79 10.06 -3.92 -16.29
CA TRP A 79 9.55 -2.56 -16.46
C TRP A 79 8.52 -2.51 -17.58
N LEU A 80 7.29 -2.25 -17.19
CA LEU A 80 6.09 -2.40 -18.00
C LEU A 80 5.36 -1.08 -18.14
N LYS A 81 4.44 -1.04 -19.09
CA LYS A 81 3.67 0.16 -19.39
C LYS A 81 2.33 0.09 -18.65
N GLY A 82 2.20 0.85 -17.56
CA GLY A 82 0.96 1.04 -16.84
C GLY A 82 0.04 2.02 -17.55
N THR A 83 -1.16 1.57 -17.92
CA THR A 83 -2.24 2.41 -18.43
C THR A 83 -3.31 2.65 -17.36
N THR A 84 -3.84 3.86 -17.34
CA THR A 84 -4.84 4.34 -16.39
C THR A 84 -6.03 4.93 -17.12
N GLY A 85 -7.22 4.75 -16.56
CA GLY A 85 -8.45 5.35 -17.03
C GLY A 85 -9.32 5.86 -15.89
N TYR A 86 -10.38 6.56 -16.28
CA TYR A 86 -11.42 7.08 -15.40
C TYR A 86 -12.78 6.68 -15.93
N HIS A 87 -13.59 5.99 -15.13
CA HIS A 87 -14.96 5.71 -15.46
C HIS A 87 -15.88 6.78 -14.88
N ILE A 88 -16.55 7.54 -15.74
CA ILE A 88 -17.49 8.60 -15.37
C ILE A 88 -18.79 8.38 -16.16
N ASP A 89 -19.92 8.29 -15.46
CA ASP A 89 -21.27 8.26 -16.04
C ASP A 89 -21.44 7.23 -17.18
N GLY A 90 -20.96 6.00 -16.99
CA GLY A 90 -21.10 4.91 -17.98
C GLY A 90 -20.06 4.89 -19.09
N LYS A 91 -19.01 5.72 -19.02
CA LYS A 91 -17.94 5.73 -20.02
C LYS A 91 -16.55 5.74 -19.39
N ALA A 92 -15.69 4.84 -19.88
CA ALA A 92 -14.27 4.84 -19.57
C ALA A 92 -13.51 5.87 -20.45
N TYR A 93 -12.74 6.73 -19.80
CA TYR A 93 -11.85 7.70 -20.42
C TYR A 93 -10.40 7.33 -20.07
N PRO A 94 -9.59 6.87 -21.04
CA PRO A 94 -8.16 6.74 -20.85
C PRO A 94 -7.54 8.08 -20.41
N MET A 95 -6.55 8.06 -19.51
CA MET A 95 -5.90 9.25 -18.94
C MET A 95 -4.37 9.19 -19.10
N ASN A 96 -3.90 8.53 -20.16
CA ASN A 96 -2.49 8.22 -20.36
C ASN A 96 -1.77 9.30 -21.16
N THR A 97 -2.48 9.94 -22.09
CA THR A 97 -1.90 10.92 -23.00
C THR A 97 -2.59 12.28 -22.91
N PRO A 98 -1.91 13.38 -23.25
CA PRO A 98 -2.54 14.71 -23.37
C PRO A 98 -3.72 14.72 -24.35
N VAL A 99 -3.68 13.91 -25.41
CA VAL A 99 -4.76 13.79 -26.39
C VAL A 99 -6.00 13.11 -25.79
N GLU A 100 -5.79 12.09 -24.95
CA GLU A 100 -6.88 11.44 -24.23
C GLU A 100 -7.50 12.38 -23.18
N LEU A 101 -6.69 13.18 -22.49
CA LEU A 101 -7.18 14.23 -21.58
C LEU A 101 -8.06 15.27 -22.31
N LEU A 102 -7.74 15.61 -23.56
CA LEU A 102 -8.59 16.50 -24.38
C LEU A 102 -9.96 15.88 -24.72
N ARG A 103 -10.10 14.55 -24.66
CA ARG A 103 -11.37 13.83 -24.85
C ARG A 103 -12.16 13.63 -23.55
N SER A 104 -11.61 14.06 -22.42
CA SER A 104 -12.29 14.02 -21.12
C SER A 104 -13.42 15.05 -21.05
N PRO A 105 -14.37 14.91 -20.10
CA PRO A 105 -15.43 15.90 -19.88
C PRO A 105 -14.95 17.21 -19.24
N LEU A 106 -13.64 17.46 -19.18
CA LEU A 106 -13.06 18.69 -18.61
C LEU A 106 -13.09 19.84 -19.62
N SER A 107 -13.30 21.06 -19.13
CA SER A 107 -13.19 22.25 -19.97
C SER A 107 -11.73 22.52 -20.38
N ILE A 108 -11.51 23.23 -21.50
CA ILE A 108 -10.15 23.65 -21.91
C ILE A 108 -9.46 24.46 -20.79
N ARG A 109 -10.23 25.28 -20.07
CA ARG A 109 -9.71 26.03 -18.91
C ARG A 109 -9.23 25.10 -17.81
N ASP A 110 -10.01 24.06 -17.47
CA ASP A 110 -9.66 23.08 -16.46
C ASP A 110 -8.41 22.29 -16.87
N LEU A 111 -8.28 21.94 -18.15
CA LEU A 111 -7.08 21.27 -18.69
C LEU A 111 -5.82 22.14 -18.57
N ILE A 112 -5.92 23.43 -18.86
CA ILE A 112 -4.80 24.37 -18.69
C ILE A 112 -4.42 24.48 -17.22
N GLN A 113 -5.40 24.57 -16.31
CA GLN A 113 -5.13 24.63 -14.87
C GLN A 113 -4.51 23.34 -14.33
N LEU A 114 -4.99 22.18 -14.79
CA LEU A 114 -4.42 20.88 -14.45
C LEU A 114 -2.96 20.79 -14.90
N ALA A 115 -2.65 21.19 -16.14
CA ALA A 115 -1.27 21.23 -16.64
C ALA A 115 -0.37 22.17 -15.82
N ARG A 116 -0.89 23.34 -15.41
CA ARG A 116 -0.17 24.27 -14.53
C ARG A 116 0.12 23.66 -13.16
N ILE A 117 -0.86 23.02 -12.52
CA ILE A 117 -0.69 22.34 -11.23
C ILE A 117 0.40 21.28 -11.32
N VAL A 118 0.33 20.39 -12.32
CA VAL A 118 1.32 19.32 -12.51
C VAL A 118 2.72 19.90 -12.67
N LEU A 119 2.87 20.99 -13.44
CA LEU A 119 4.16 21.62 -13.68
C LEU A 119 4.73 22.33 -12.43
N VAL A 120 3.86 22.98 -11.63
CA VAL A 120 4.25 23.59 -10.35
C VAL A 120 4.74 22.51 -9.38
N ILE A 121 3.97 21.44 -9.20
CA ILE A 121 4.30 20.35 -8.28
C ILE A 121 5.56 19.62 -8.73
N LYS A 122 5.74 19.36 -10.04
CA LYS A 122 6.95 18.71 -10.57
C LYS A 122 8.22 19.50 -10.30
N ARG A 123 8.14 20.83 -10.18
CA ARG A 123 9.27 21.71 -9.84
C ARG A 123 9.48 21.88 -8.35
N MET A 124 8.53 21.44 -7.52
CA MET A 124 8.59 21.54 -6.07
C MET A 124 9.50 20.45 -5.51
N LYS A 125 10.53 20.84 -4.77
CA LYS A 125 11.48 19.90 -4.15
C LYS A 125 10.91 19.23 -2.90
N ASP A 126 10.16 19.99 -2.09
CA ASP A 126 9.60 19.52 -0.84
C ASP A 126 8.13 19.92 -0.72
N ALA A 127 7.30 18.94 -0.38
CA ALA A 127 5.86 19.10 -0.17
C ALA A 127 5.49 19.29 1.31
N SER A 128 6.44 19.09 2.24
CA SER A 128 6.17 19.06 3.68
C SER A 128 5.61 20.37 4.22
N GLY A 129 5.96 21.52 3.61
CA GLY A 129 5.40 22.83 3.96
C GLY A 129 3.90 22.99 3.68
N PHE A 130 3.27 22.02 3.00
CA PHE A 130 1.85 22.04 2.69
C PHE A 130 1.03 21.06 3.55
N ASP A 131 1.64 20.50 4.60
CA ASP A 131 0.98 19.49 5.42
C ASP A 131 -0.24 20.01 6.19
N GLY A 132 -0.19 21.29 6.61
CA GLY A 132 -1.27 21.94 7.35
C GLY A 132 -2.43 22.44 6.48
N ILE A 133 -2.37 22.26 5.16
CA ILE A 133 -3.37 22.75 4.20
C ILE A 133 -4.06 21.54 3.58
N THR A 134 -5.39 21.55 3.46
CA THR A 134 -6.10 20.45 2.80
C THR A 134 -5.83 20.47 1.28
N ALA A 135 -5.82 19.30 0.65
CA ALA A 135 -5.75 19.17 -0.80
C ALA A 135 -6.90 19.94 -1.47
N LYS A 136 -8.11 19.88 -0.88
CA LYS A 136 -9.30 20.62 -1.30
C LYS A 136 -9.03 22.13 -1.34
N ASP A 137 -8.64 22.73 -0.21
CA ASP A 137 -8.45 24.18 -0.12
C ASP A 137 -7.32 24.64 -1.03
N TRP A 138 -6.25 23.85 -1.15
CA TRP A 138 -5.16 24.17 -2.06
C TRP A 138 -5.63 24.19 -3.53
N ILE A 139 -6.41 23.19 -3.97
CA ILE A 139 -6.93 23.14 -5.34
C ILE A 139 -7.91 24.29 -5.59
N LEU A 140 -8.84 24.55 -4.66
CA LEU A 140 -9.83 25.63 -4.80
C LEU A 140 -9.13 26.99 -4.96
N ASN A 141 -8.07 27.23 -4.20
CA ASN A 141 -7.30 28.48 -4.26
C ASN A 141 -6.42 28.62 -5.52
N ASN A 142 -5.96 27.51 -6.11
CA ASN A 142 -4.99 27.54 -7.22
C ASN A 142 -5.59 27.25 -8.61
N ALA A 143 -6.67 26.49 -8.68
CA ALA A 143 -7.29 26.06 -9.93
C ALA A 143 -8.80 26.29 -10.03
N GLY A 144 -9.47 26.45 -8.87
CA GLY A 144 -10.88 26.79 -8.79
C GLY A 144 -11.82 25.59 -8.67
N THR A 145 -13.09 25.90 -8.42
CA THR A 145 -14.15 24.94 -8.07
C THR A 145 -14.42 23.90 -9.17
N SER A 146 -14.47 24.33 -10.44
CA SER A 146 -14.78 23.43 -11.56
C SER A 146 -13.81 22.24 -11.65
N LEU A 147 -12.49 22.52 -11.58
CA LEU A 147 -11.49 21.46 -11.65
C LEU A 147 -11.52 20.56 -10.39
N TYR A 148 -11.78 21.14 -9.22
CA TYR A 148 -11.94 20.35 -8.00
C TYR A 148 -13.09 19.35 -8.12
N GLU A 149 -14.32 19.81 -8.34
CA GLU A 149 -15.52 18.97 -8.35
C GLU A 149 -15.53 17.93 -9.50
N ARG A 150 -15.01 18.31 -10.67
CA ARG A 150 -15.04 17.44 -11.86
C ARG A 150 -13.92 16.40 -11.87
N PHE A 151 -12.74 16.73 -11.33
CA PHE A 151 -11.54 15.88 -11.44
C PHE A 151 -11.01 15.39 -10.09
N PHE A 152 -10.72 16.29 -9.15
CA PHE A 152 -10.01 15.92 -7.92
C PHE A 152 -10.92 15.37 -6.82
N GLU A 153 -12.09 15.94 -6.61
CA GLU A 153 -13.03 15.50 -5.58
C GLU A 153 -13.41 14.02 -5.76
N PRO A 154 -13.75 13.52 -6.97
CA PRO A 154 -14.07 12.11 -7.15
C PRO A 154 -12.91 11.18 -6.83
N LEU A 155 -11.69 11.58 -7.21
CA LEU A 155 -10.45 10.86 -6.90
C LEU A 155 -10.22 10.77 -5.39
N LEU A 156 -10.40 11.89 -4.69
CA LEU A 156 -10.23 11.98 -3.24
C LEU A 156 -11.29 11.18 -2.51
N ARG A 157 -12.56 11.31 -2.89
CA ARG A 157 -13.68 10.53 -2.32
C ARG A 157 -13.51 9.04 -2.55
N SER A 158 -13.10 8.64 -3.74
CA SER A 158 -12.85 7.22 -4.05
C SER A 158 -11.75 6.63 -3.17
N LYS A 159 -10.68 7.37 -2.89
CA LYS A 159 -9.54 6.89 -2.08
C LYS A 159 -9.74 7.01 -0.56
N PHE A 160 -10.40 8.08 -0.10
CA PHE A 160 -10.44 8.47 1.31
C PHE A 160 -11.86 8.60 1.88
N GLY A 161 -12.91 8.32 1.10
CA GLY A 161 -14.29 8.37 1.57
C GLY A 161 -14.64 9.70 2.24
N ASP A 162 -15.14 9.61 3.47
CA ASP A 162 -15.55 10.76 4.27
C ASP A 162 -14.39 11.67 4.70
N ASN A 163 -13.15 11.19 4.63
CA ASN A 163 -11.96 11.98 4.95
C ASN A 163 -11.44 12.81 3.76
N HIS A 164 -12.03 12.69 2.57
CA HIS A 164 -11.56 13.33 1.33
C HIS A 164 -11.31 14.85 1.41
N ASP A 165 -12.02 15.58 2.27
CA ASP A 165 -11.90 17.03 2.45
C ASP A 165 -10.92 17.44 3.56
N LYS A 166 -10.38 16.46 4.31
CA LYS A 166 -9.38 16.65 5.38
C LYS A 166 -7.97 16.22 4.98
N VAL A 167 -7.81 15.60 3.81
CA VAL A 167 -6.52 15.11 3.31
C VAL A 167 -5.54 16.25 3.10
N SER A 168 -4.30 16.06 3.53
CA SER A 168 -3.18 16.99 3.37
C SER A 168 -2.85 17.27 1.89
N ALA A 169 -2.57 18.52 1.54
CA ALA A 169 -2.09 18.89 0.21
C ALA A 169 -0.71 18.29 -0.09
N ALA A 170 0.10 18.01 0.95
CA ALA A 170 1.36 17.30 0.77
C ALA A 170 1.17 15.91 0.15
N TRP A 171 0.10 15.19 0.54
CA TRP A 171 -0.27 13.92 -0.07
C TRP A 171 -0.56 14.07 -1.56
N LEU A 172 -1.37 15.08 -1.93
CA LEU A 172 -1.70 15.35 -3.34
C LEU A 172 -0.42 15.59 -4.16
N PHE A 173 0.54 16.32 -3.60
CA PHE A 173 1.79 16.63 -4.28
C PHE A 173 2.67 15.40 -4.43
N GLY A 174 2.77 14.58 -3.39
CA GLY A 174 3.45 13.28 -3.45
C GLY A 174 2.85 12.40 -4.55
N ARG A 175 1.51 12.28 -4.57
CA ARG A 175 0.77 11.50 -5.57
C ARG A 175 1.04 12.00 -6.99
N ILE A 176 0.94 13.31 -7.23
CA ILE A 176 1.18 13.90 -8.55
C ILE A 176 2.64 13.71 -8.96
N ARG A 177 3.60 13.91 -8.03
CA ARG A 177 5.03 13.78 -8.33
C ARG A 177 5.39 12.36 -8.75
N ILE A 178 5.00 11.36 -7.96
CA ILE A 178 5.25 9.93 -8.26
C ILE A 178 4.70 9.59 -9.66
N ARG A 179 3.49 10.06 -9.97
CA ARG A 179 2.83 9.78 -11.24
C ARG A 179 3.17 10.73 -12.38
N SER A 180 4.03 11.73 -12.16
CA SER A 180 4.43 12.72 -13.19
C SER A 180 5.65 12.29 -14.01
N ASN A 181 6.29 11.18 -13.63
CA ASN A 181 7.37 10.56 -14.39
C ASN A 181 6.82 9.65 -15.51
N ARG A 182 5.93 10.22 -16.34
CA ARG A 182 5.28 9.52 -17.46
C ARG A 182 5.98 9.83 -18.77
N SER A 183 6.10 8.82 -19.62
CA SER A 183 6.41 9.01 -21.04
C SER A 183 5.15 9.45 -21.79
N LEU A 184 5.28 9.88 -23.05
CA LEU A 184 4.13 10.17 -23.93
C LEU A 184 3.19 8.97 -24.11
N SER A 185 3.61 7.76 -23.76
CA SER A 185 2.85 6.54 -23.96
C SER A 185 2.13 6.03 -22.70
N GLY A 186 2.55 6.41 -21.50
CA GLY A 186 2.04 5.88 -20.23
C GLY A 186 3.05 5.94 -19.09
N GLU A 187 2.67 5.41 -17.94
CA GLU A 187 3.50 5.33 -16.73
C GLU A 187 4.38 4.07 -16.78
N ARG A 188 5.68 4.21 -16.50
CA ARG A 188 6.60 3.06 -16.45
C ARG A 188 6.57 2.47 -15.04
N LEU A 189 6.04 1.25 -14.92
CA LEU A 189 5.83 0.55 -13.66
C LEU A 189 6.66 -0.72 -13.62
N GLY A 190 7.27 -1.01 -12.48
CA GLY A 190 8.00 -2.23 -12.21
C GLY A 190 7.08 -3.32 -11.63
N TYR A 191 7.31 -4.57 -11.99
CA TYR A 191 6.68 -5.73 -11.34
C TYR A 191 7.65 -6.90 -11.35
N LEU A 192 7.67 -7.70 -10.28
CA LEU A 192 8.52 -8.87 -10.18
C LEU A 192 7.82 -10.06 -10.84
N ARG A 193 8.37 -10.59 -11.95
CA ARG A 193 7.76 -11.73 -12.65
C ARG A 193 7.69 -12.94 -11.70
N GLY A 194 6.50 -13.54 -11.60
CA GLY A 194 6.21 -14.58 -10.61
C GLY A 194 5.71 -14.06 -9.25
N GLY A 195 5.53 -12.75 -9.10
CA GLY A 195 4.95 -12.10 -7.93
C GLY A 195 5.97 -11.74 -6.84
N PHE A 196 5.57 -10.81 -5.97
CA PHE A 196 6.37 -10.32 -4.84
C PHE A 196 6.60 -11.38 -3.77
N HIS A 197 5.84 -12.47 -3.76
CA HIS A 197 6.09 -13.64 -2.90
C HIS A 197 7.55 -14.11 -3.01
N ARG A 198 8.15 -14.09 -4.19
CA ARG A 198 9.55 -14.50 -4.40
C ARG A 198 10.55 -13.66 -3.61
N LEU A 199 10.27 -12.36 -3.47
CA LEU A 199 11.09 -11.48 -2.62
C LEU A 199 10.90 -11.83 -1.13
N ILE A 200 9.66 -12.08 -0.71
CA ILE A 200 9.32 -12.46 0.68
C ILE A 200 9.98 -13.79 1.06
N GLU A 201 9.90 -14.79 0.18
CA GLU A 201 10.52 -16.10 0.32
C GLU A 201 12.04 -15.95 0.43
N ARG A 202 12.68 -15.23 -0.52
CA ARG A 202 14.13 -15.08 -0.50
C ARG A 202 14.64 -14.33 0.73
N LEU A 203 13.92 -13.31 1.19
CA LEU A 203 14.24 -12.62 2.45
C LEU A 203 14.11 -13.54 3.66
N THR A 204 13.06 -14.36 3.69
CA THR A 204 12.83 -15.34 4.76
C THR A 204 13.97 -16.37 4.82
N GLU A 205 14.37 -16.91 3.67
CA GLU A 205 15.53 -17.81 3.54
C GLU A 205 16.81 -17.16 4.06
N GLU A 206 17.14 -15.95 3.59
CA GLU A 206 18.34 -15.21 4.00
C GLU A 206 18.38 -14.91 5.50
N ILE A 207 17.23 -14.59 6.11
CA ILE A 207 17.12 -14.39 7.56
C ILE A 207 17.46 -15.67 8.31
N VAL A 208 16.89 -16.80 7.89
CA VAL A 208 17.13 -18.11 8.53
C VAL A 208 18.58 -18.58 8.32
N GLU A 209 19.13 -18.42 7.11
CA GLU A 209 20.53 -18.76 6.80
C GLU A 209 21.53 -17.95 7.63
N LYS A 210 21.19 -16.71 7.98
CA LYS A 210 21.99 -15.84 8.87
C LYS A 210 21.72 -16.07 10.37
N GLY A 211 20.88 -17.04 10.72
CA GLY A 211 20.59 -17.44 12.11
C GLY A 211 19.47 -16.68 12.80
N GLY A 212 18.65 -15.94 12.06
CA GLY A 212 17.37 -15.41 12.55
C GLY A 212 16.29 -16.48 12.60
N GLU A 213 15.24 -16.24 13.38
CA GLU A 213 14.08 -17.14 13.51
C GLU A 213 12.81 -16.42 13.04
N ILE A 214 11.91 -17.12 12.34
CA ILE A 214 10.58 -16.62 11.97
C ILE A 214 9.54 -17.62 12.46
N ARG A 215 8.60 -17.18 13.30
CA ARG A 215 7.47 -17.98 13.80
C ARG A 215 6.15 -17.41 13.27
N THR A 216 5.47 -18.19 12.44
CA THR A 216 4.14 -17.86 11.91
C THR A 216 3.03 -18.45 12.78
N GLY A 217 1.80 -17.95 12.63
CA GLY A 217 0.67 -18.32 13.51
C GLY A 217 0.81 -17.84 14.97
N CYS A 218 1.79 -16.98 15.26
CA CYS A 218 2.11 -16.46 16.58
C CYS A 218 1.64 -15.00 16.71
N LYS A 219 0.43 -14.80 17.25
CA LYS A 219 -0.09 -13.46 17.52
C LYS A 219 0.45 -12.93 18.85
N VAL A 220 1.22 -11.85 18.79
CA VAL A 220 1.60 -11.09 19.99
C VAL A 220 0.39 -10.31 20.50
N SER A 221 0.11 -10.41 21.80
CA SER A 221 -0.99 -9.71 22.48
C SER A 221 -0.51 -8.55 23.35
N GLU A 222 0.74 -8.56 23.79
CA GLU A 222 1.28 -7.58 24.74
C GLU A 222 2.78 -7.38 24.54
N ILE A 223 3.25 -6.14 24.71
CA ILE A 223 4.67 -5.81 24.90
C ILE A 223 4.87 -5.57 26.39
N VAL A 224 5.66 -6.44 27.03
CA VAL A 224 5.85 -6.41 28.48
C VAL A 224 6.92 -5.39 28.84
N LEU A 225 6.57 -4.48 29.75
CA LEU A 225 7.42 -3.37 30.17
C LEU A 225 7.77 -3.49 31.65
N ASP A 226 9.01 -3.15 31.99
CA ASP A 226 9.49 -2.95 33.36
C ASP A 226 10.14 -1.56 33.46
N HIS A 227 9.61 -0.68 34.32
CA HIS A 227 10.10 0.70 34.49
C HIS A 227 10.31 1.48 33.18
N ASN A 228 9.36 1.40 32.24
CA ASN A 228 9.40 2.05 30.92
C ASN A 228 10.50 1.49 29.96
N ARG A 229 10.93 0.25 30.19
CA ARG A 229 11.83 -0.50 29.32
C ARG A 229 11.20 -1.82 28.90
N VAL A 230 11.38 -2.21 27.65
CA VAL A 230 10.99 -3.53 27.13
C VAL A 230 11.72 -4.62 27.91
N CYS A 231 10.97 -5.65 28.34
CA CYS A 231 11.55 -6.86 28.92
C CYS A 231 11.06 -8.14 28.24
N GLY A 232 10.07 -8.06 27.36
CA GLY A 232 9.56 -9.21 26.62
C GLY A 232 8.30 -8.91 25.83
N VAL A 233 7.74 -9.96 25.23
CA VAL A 233 6.40 -9.95 24.64
C VAL A 233 5.61 -11.14 25.13
N THR A 234 4.29 -11.03 25.12
CA THR A 234 3.36 -12.15 25.35
C THR A 234 2.72 -12.53 24.02
N ALA A 235 2.89 -13.78 23.60
CA ALA A 235 2.12 -14.42 22.53
C ALA A 235 1.37 -15.63 23.14
N ASP A 236 1.61 -16.85 22.65
CA ASP A 236 1.13 -18.07 23.31
C ASP A 236 1.84 -18.31 24.66
N GLU A 237 3.10 -17.88 24.73
CA GLU A 237 3.93 -17.88 25.93
C GLU A 237 4.65 -16.53 26.06
N TYR A 238 5.18 -16.27 27.26
CA TYR A 238 6.05 -15.13 27.49
C TYR A 238 7.43 -15.37 26.88
N MET A 239 7.91 -14.41 26.08
CA MET A 239 9.23 -14.43 25.48
C MET A 239 10.01 -13.19 25.94
N GLY A 240 10.97 -13.40 26.84
CA GLY A 240 11.88 -12.33 27.27
C GLY A 240 12.76 -11.84 26.11
N CYS A 241 12.94 -10.52 26.01
CA CYS A 241 13.79 -9.85 25.03
C CYS A 241 14.26 -8.48 25.53
N ASP A 242 15.33 -7.96 24.94
CA ASP A 242 15.91 -6.66 25.28
C ASP A 242 15.31 -5.52 24.42
N ALA A 243 14.82 -5.87 23.23
CA ALA A 243 14.24 -4.91 22.28
C ALA A 243 13.08 -5.50 21.49
N VAL A 244 12.14 -4.63 21.12
CA VAL A 244 11.02 -4.94 20.22
C VAL A 244 10.99 -3.96 19.06
N ILE A 245 10.93 -4.47 17.83
CA ILE A 245 10.51 -3.68 16.66
C ILE A 245 9.06 -4.04 16.35
N SER A 246 8.15 -3.09 16.54
CA SER A 246 6.76 -3.27 16.15
C SER A 246 6.53 -2.76 14.73
N THR A 247 5.94 -3.62 13.89
CA THR A 247 5.56 -3.26 12.51
C THR A 247 4.07 -3.29 12.24
N VAL A 248 3.26 -3.51 13.28
CA VAL A 248 1.81 -3.47 13.21
C VAL A 248 1.30 -2.03 13.11
N SER A 249 0.05 -1.85 12.66
CA SER A 249 -0.59 -0.54 12.64
C SER A 249 -0.63 0.07 14.05
N PRO A 250 -0.65 1.41 14.19
CA PRO A 250 -0.88 2.04 15.48
C PRO A 250 -2.19 1.57 16.14
N HIS A 251 -3.24 1.34 15.36
CA HIS A 251 -4.48 0.77 15.88
C HIS A 251 -4.28 -0.63 16.50
N ALA A 252 -3.57 -1.54 15.83
CA ALA A 252 -3.25 -2.86 16.37
C ALA A 252 -2.27 -2.81 17.55
N LEU A 253 -1.43 -1.77 17.64
CA LEU A 253 -0.55 -1.51 18.77
C LEU A 253 -1.29 -0.96 19.99
N SER A 254 -2.52 -0.45 19.79
CA SER A 254 -3.36 0.06 20.87
C SER A 254 -3.64 -1.02 21.89
N GLY A 255 -3.34 -0.72 23.17
CA GLY A 255 -3.45 -1.67 24.26
C GLY A 255 -2.23 -2.59 24.46
N MET A 256 -1.28 -2.61 23.52
CA MET A 256 0.02 -3.28 23.73
C MET A 256 1.04 -2.35 24.41
N ILE A 257 0.86 -1.03 24.28
CA ILE A 257 1.73 0.00 24.89
C ILE A 257 0.90 1.14 25.51
N PRO A 258 1.44 1.90 26.48
CA PRO A 258 0.72 3.00 27.13
C PRO A 258 0.32 4.15 26.20
N ASP A 259 1.24 4.62 25.36
CA ASP A 259 1.05 5.77 24.48
C ASP A 259 1.23 5.36 23.01
N THR A 260 0.11 5.20 22.32
CA THR A 260 0.08 4.77 20.90
C THR A 260 0.07 5.98 19.96
N PRO A 261 0.81 5.96 18.84
CA PRO A 261 0.76 7.04 17.86
C PRO A 261 -0.66 7.29 17.32
N ASP A 262 -1.12 8.55 17.36
CA ASP A 262 -2.42 8.96 16.84
C ASP A 262 -2.35 9.19 15.31
N ILE A 263 -2.43 8.07 14.58
CA ILE A 263 -2.44 8.05 13.12
C ILE A 263 -3.67 7.27 12.66
N SER A 264 -4.56 7.96 11.95
CA SER A 264 -5.74 7.34 11.36
C SER A 264 -5.35 6.38 10.23
N TYR A 265 -6.01 5.22 10.21
CA TYR A 265 -5.88 4.21 9.16
C TYR A 265 -7.20 4.05 8.42
N GLN A 266 -7.13 3.44 7.24
CA GLN A 266 -8.28 2.99 6.48
C GLN A 266 -8.11 1.53 6.06
N GLY A 267 -9.22 0.83 6.03
CA GLY A 267 -9.31 -0.55 5.58
C GLY A 267 -9.42 -0.67 4.08
N THR A 268 -9.26 -1.91 3.61
CA THR A 268 -9.49 -2.29 2.22
C THR A 268 -10.25 -3.60 2.18
N ALA A 269 -11.25 -3.67 1.30
CA ALA A 269 -11.81 -4.92 0.81
C ALA A 269 -11.44 -5.09 -0.67
N CYS A 270 -10.54 -6.03 -0.94
CA CYS A 270 -9.98 -6.29 -2.27
C CYS A 270 -10.39 -7.68 -2.74
N ALA A 271 -11.30 -7.73 -3.70
CA ALA A 271 -11.65 -8.96 -4.39
C ALA A 271 -10.68 -9.19 -5.56
N LEU A 272 -10.28 -10.44 -5.78
CA LEU A 272 -9.55 -10.89 -6.96
C LEU A 272 -10.42 -11.92 -7.69
N PHE A 273 -10.65 -11.69 -8.98
CA PHE A 273 -11.39 -12.56 -9.87
C PHE A 273 -10.46 -13.18 -10.90
N GLY A 274 -10.54 -14.50 -11.07
CA GLY A 274 -10.05 -15.20 -12.26
C GLY A 274 -11.14 -15.21 -13.33
N MET A 275 -10.79 -14.84 -14.55
CA MET A 275 -11.74 -14.63 -15.64
C MET A 275 -11.29 -15.33 -16.93
N ASP A 276 -12.26 -15.84 -17.71
CA ASP A 276 -12.00 -16.51 -18.99
C ASP A 276 -11.63 -15.56 -20.14
N ARG A 277 -11.87 -14.26 -19.97
CA ARG A 277 -11.64 -13.19 -20.95
C ARG A 277 -11.34 -11.87 -20.25
N SER A 278 -10.75 -10.94 -21.00
CA SER A 278 -10.44 -9.59 -20.53
C SER A 278 -11.70 -8.80 -20.22
N LEU A 279 -11.64 -7.97 -19.17
CA LEU A 279 -12.72 -7.08 -18.76
C LEU A 279 -12.58 -5.69 -19.40
N MET A 280 -11.34 -5.21 -19.56
CA MET A 280 -11.05 -3.86 -20.04
C MET A 280 -9.69 -3.77 -20.76
N ASP A 281 -9.46 -2.70 -21.52
CA ASP A 281 -8.20 -2.48 -22.27
C ASP A 281 -7.13 -1.68 -21.49
N VAL A 282 -7.40 -1.33 -20.24
CA VAL A 282 -6.47 -0.55 -19.38
C VAL A 282 -6.07 -1.35 -18.16
N TYR A 283 -4.87 -1.12 -17.65
CA TYR A 283 -4.40 -1.76 -16.41
C TYR A 283 -5.20 -1.30 -15.20
N TRP A 284 -5.45 0.01 -15.07
CA TRP A 284 -6.10 0.57 -13.89
C TRP A 284 -7.27 1.48 -14.26
N LEU A 285 -8.44 1.26 -13.68
CA LEU A 285 -9.63 2.09 -13.86
C LEU A 285 -10.11 2.63 -12.52
N ASN A 286 -10.10 3.96 -12.37
CA ASN A 286 -10.72 4.61 -11.21
C ASN A 286 -12.21 4.82 -11.48
N ILE A 287 -13.04 4.54 -10.49
CA ILE A 287 -14.50 4.52 -10.64
C ILE A 287 -15.11 5.73 -9.95
N LYS A 288 -15.78 6.57 -10.75
CA LYS A 288 -16.73 7.60 -10.29
C LYS A 288 -18.12 7.18 -10.74
N SER A 289 -18.70 6.23 -10.04
CA SER A 289 -20.04 5.71 -10.30
C SER A 289 -20.63 5.20 -8.99
N ASP A 290 -21.96 5.10 -8.93
CA ASP A 290 -22.69 4.66 -7.74
C ASP A 290 -22.58 3.13 -7.54
N VAL A 291 -21.38 2.63 -7.26
CA VAL A 291 -21.04 1.21 -7.09
C VAL A 291 -20.24 1.03 -5.80
N PRO A 292 -20.18 -0.19 -5.21
CA PRO A 292 -19.58 -0.39 -3.88
C PRO A 292 -18.04 -0.34 -3.84
N PHE A 293 -17.37 -0.06 -4.96
CA PHE A 293 -15.91 -0.06 -5.10
C PHE A 293 -15.38 1.18 -5.84
N GLY A 294 -14.13 1.53 -5.57
CA GLY A 294 -13.49 2.75 -6.08
C GLY A 294 -12.52 2.52 -7.24
N ALA A 295 -12.02 1.29 -7.42
CA ALA A 295 -11.11 0.96 -8.51
C ALA A 295 -11.26 -0.49 -8.98
N VAL A 296 -10.98 -0.68 -10.26
CA VAL A 296 -10.84 -1.98 -10.92
C VAL A 296 -9.44 -2.02 -11.54
N ILE A 297 -8.70 -3.11 -11.31
CA ILE A 297 -7.33 -3.28 -11.80
C ILE A 297 -7.26 -4.62 -12.52
N GLU A 298 -7.07 -4.62 -13.84
CA GLU A 298 -6.86 -5.84 -14.60
C GLU A 298 -5.36 -6.09 -14.69
N HIS A 299 -4.87 -6.92 -13.77
CA HIS A 299 -3.45 -7.25 -13.62
C HIS A 299 -2.85 -7.78 -14.92
N THR A 300 -3.63 -8.56 -15.66
CA THR A 300 -3.26 -9.14 -16.95
C THR A 300 -3.23 -8.15 -18.13
N ASN A 301 -3.46 -6.86 -17.88
CA ASN A 301 -3.10 -5.77 -18.79
C ASN A 301 -1.73 -5.14 -18.47
N LEU A 302 -1.15 -5.46 -17.31
CA LEU A 302 0.24 -5.11 -16.99
C LEU A 302 1.17 -6.27 -17.37
N LEU A 303 0.83 -7.50 -16.97
CA LEU A 303 1.59 -8.72 -17.26
C LEU A 303 0.82 -9.61 -18.25
N PRO A 304 1.50 -10.41 -19.09
CA PRO A 304 0.82 -11.21 -20.08
C PRO A 304 -0.01 -12.34 -19.43
N VAL A 305 -1.19 -12.60 -19.97
CA VAL A 305 -2.08 -13.71 -19.56
C VAL A 305 -1.37 -15.07 -19.58
N SER A 306 -0.37 -15.25 -20.45
CA SER A 306 0.41 -16.50 -20.52
C SER A 306 1.15 -16.85 -19.23
N ASP A 307 1.41 -15.87 -18.36
CA ASP A 307 2.05 -16.10 -17.07
C ASP A 307 1.07 -16.69 -16.03
N TYR A 308 -0.24 -16.61 -16.29
CA TYR A 308 -1.31 -16.97 -15.35
C TYR A 308 -2.28 -18.03 -15.91
N GLY A 309 -2.47 -18.08 -17.23
CA GLY A 309 -3.44 -18.95 -17.90
C GLY A 309 -4.88 -18.41 -17.94
N GLU A 310 -5.14 -17.31 -17.25
CA GLU A 310 -6.46 -16.66 -17.14
C GLU A 310 -6.29 -15.14 -16.95
N HIS A 311 -7.37 -14.39 -17.10
CA HIS A 311 -7.38 -12.95 -16.83
C HIS A 311 -7.57 -12.70 -15.33
N LEU A 312 -6.79 -11.79 -14.75
CA LEU A 312 -6.83 -11.50 -13.32
C LEU A 312 -7.28 -10.07 -13.08
N VAL A 313 -8.41 -9.92 -12.39
CA VAL A 313 -9.04 -8.63 -12.13
C VAL A 313 -9.24 -8.41 -10.64
N TYR A 314 -8.62 -7.36 -10.12
CA TYR A 314 -8.92 -6.86 -8.78
C TYR A 314 -10.06 -5.85 -8.81
N VAL A 315 -10.94 -5.93 -7.82
CA VAL A 315 -11.96 -4.92 -7.54
C VAL A 315 -11.82 -4.52 -6.08
N THR A 316 -11.64 -3.23 -5.82
CA THR A 316 -11.22 -2.76 -4.50
C THR A 316 -12.03 -1.58 -3.99
N ALA A 317 -12.31 -1.61 -2.69
CA ALA A 317 -12.94 -0.53 -1.95
C ALA A 317 -12.14 -0.20 -0.70
N TYR A 318 -12.06 1.09 -0.38
CA TYR A 318 -11.53 1.57 0.89
C TYR A 318 -12.66 1.72 1.92
N LEU A 319 -12.37 1.29 3.14
CA LEU A 319 -13.28 1.25 4.29
C LEU A 319 -12.75 2.23 5.34
N GLN A 320 -13.63 3.03 5.96
CA GLN A 320 -13.17 4.02 6.94
C GLN A 320 -13.05 3.44 8.34
N ASP A 321 -13.93 2.51 8.70
CA ASP A 321 -13.92 1.83 9.99
C ASP A 321 -14.75 0.53 9.90
N GLU A 322 -14.77 -0.23 11.00
CA GLU A 322 -15.44 -1.53 11.07
C GLU A 322 -16.97 -1.43 10.91
N HIS A 323 -17.61 -0.27 11.07
CA HIS A 323 -19.05 -0.13 10.88
C HIS A 323 -19.45 -0.02 9.40
N ASP A 324 -18.49 0.07 8.48
CA ASP A 324 -18.76 0.09 7.05
C ASP A 324 -19.59 -1.16 6.65
N PRO A 325 -20.71 -1.01 5.91
CA PRO A 325 -21.53 -2.17 5.50
C PRO A 325 -20.74 -3.22 4.72
N ARG A 326 -19.70 -2.80 3.99
CA ARG A 326 -18.82 -3.71 3.23
C ARG A 326 -17.87 -4.48 4.14
N TRP A 327 -17.59 -3.98 5.35
CA TRP A 327 -16.87 -4.72 6.39
C TRP A 327 -17.78 -5.73 7.10
N GLN A 328 -19.02 -5.34 7.39
CA GLN A 328 -19.95 -6.13 8.21
C GLN A 328 -20.65 -7.27 7.45
N CYS A 329 -20.86 -7.13 6.13
CA CYS A 329 -21.51 -8.16 5.34
C CYS A 329 -20.62 -9.40 5.12
N SER A 330 -21.26 -10.53 4.79
CA SER A 330 -20.55 -11.76 4.45
C SER A 330 -19.70 -11.60 3.18
N GLU A 331 -18.72 -12.48 2.99
CA GLU A 331 -17.91 -12.46 1.77
C GLU A 331 -18.75 -12.63 0.51
N HIS A 332 -19.74 -13.54 0.53
CA HIS A 332 -20.64 -13.78 -0.59
C HIS A 332 -21.48 -12.55 -0.94
N GLU A 333 -22.04 -11.86 0.06
CA GLU A 333 -22.82 -10.63 -0.16
C GLU A 333 -21.96 -9.51 -0.75
N LEU A 334 -20.72 -9.35 -0.26
CA LEU A 334 -19.81 -8.34 -0.79
C LEU A 334 -19.43 -8.63 -2.25
N ILE A 335 -19.09 -9.88 -2.54
CA ILE A 335 -18.72 -10.31 -3.89
C ILE A 335 -19.91 -10.17 -4.86
N ASP A 336 -21.11 -10.56 -4.44
CA ASP A 336 -22.33 -10.37 -5.23
C ASP A 336 -22.58 -8.88 -5.54
N SER A 337 -22.37 -8.01 -4.56
CA SER A 337 -22.46 -6.56 -4.72
C SER A 337 -21.40 -6.02 -5.69
N TYR A 338 -20.17 -6.54 -5.65
CA TYR A 338 -19.10 -6.18 -6.59
C TYR A 338 -19.43 -6.64 -8.02
N LEU A 339 -19.86 -7.89 -8.20
CA LEU A 339 -20.27 -8.43 -9.50
C LEU A 339 -21.43 -7.63 -10.09
N SER A 340 -22.43 -7.29 -9.28
CA SER A 340 -23.55 -6.41 -9.67
C SER A 340 -23.07 -5.03 -10.11
N GLY A 341 -22.05 -4.49 -9.44
CA GLY A 341 -21.40 -3.25 -9.84
C GLY A 341 -20.67 -3.39 -11.19
N LEU A 342 -19.97 -4.50 -11.42
CA LEU A 342 -19.30 -4.76 -12.70
C LEU A 342 -20.30 -4.89 -13.86
N GLU A 343 -21.41 -5.61 -13.69
CA GLU A 343 -22.50 -5.73 -14.69
C GLU A 343 -23.03 -4.36 -15.12
N ARG A 344 -23.11 -3.41 -14.19
CA ARG A 344 -23.55 -2.05 -14.47
C ARG A 344 -22.52 -1.19 -15.20
N LEU A 345 -21.23 -1.45 -14.99
CA LEU A 345 -20.14 -0.65 -15.55
C LEU A 345 -19.65 -1.17 -16.89
N PHE A 346 -19.72 -2.48 -17.12
CA PHE A 346 -19.17 -3.16 -18.28
C PHE A 346 -20.29 -3.90 -19.02
N PRO A 347 -20.83 -3.35 -20.13
CA PRO A 347 -21.98 -3.94 -20.83
C PRO A 347 -21.75 -5.37 -21.34
N ASP A 348 -20.51 -5.72 -21.64
CA ASP A 348 -20.12 -7.05 -22.15
C ASP A 348 -19.79 -8.04 -21.02
N PHE A 349 -19.82 -7.60 -19.76
CA PHE A 349 -19.58 -8.46 -18.60
C PHE A 349 -20.81 -9.31 -18.27
N ASN A 350 -20.57 -10.62 -18.07
CA ASN A 350 -21.53 -11.56 -17.51
C ASN A 350 -20.81 -12.39 -16.45
N ARG A 351 -21.44 -12.65 -15.30
CA ARG A 351 -20.89 -13.50 -14.22
C ARG A 351 -20.38 -14.86 -14.68
N ASP A 352 -20.92 -15.43 -15.75
CA ASP A 352 -20.45 -16.72 -16.31
C ASP A 352 -18.97 -16.70 -16.74
N CYS A 353 -18.37 -15.51 -16.98
CA CYS A 353 -16.95 -15.38 -17.29
C CYS A 353 -16.04 -15.47 -16.06
N VAL A 354 -16.60 -15.45 -14.84
CA VAL A 354 -15.85 -15.54 -13.58
C VAL A 354 -15.60 -17.01 -13.24
N LEU A 355 -14.34 -17.42 -13.28
CA LEU A 355 -13.91 -18.79 -13.00
C LEU A 355 -13.83 -19.07 -11.49
N TRP A 356 -13.35 -18.08 -10.74
CA TRP A 356 -13.24 -18.13 -9.28
C TRP A 356 -13.07 -16.71 -8.72
N TRP A 357 -13.22 -16.58 -7.42
CA TRP A 357 -12.93 -15.35 -6.70
C TRP A 357 -12.23 -15.62 -5.36
N LYS A 358 -11.47 -14.63 -4.90
CA LYS A 358 -10.88 -14.53 -3.56
C LYS A 358 -11.15 -13.14 -3.01
N LEU A 359 -11.20 -13.03 -1.68
CA LEU A 359 -11.36 -11.75 -1.00
C LEU A 359 -10.28 -11.59 0.07
N ALA A 360 -9.61 -10.44 0.06
CA ALA A 360 -8.77 -9.97 1.15
C ALA A 360 -9.45 -8.77 1.80
N ARG A 361 -9.57 -8.79 3.13
CA ARG A 361 -10.24 -7.76 3.92
C ARG A 361 -9.43 -7.48 5.19
N ASP A 362 -9.01 -6.23 5.36
CA ASP A 362 -8.30 -5.79 6.58
C ASP A 362 -8.66 -4.32 6.85
N ILE A 363 -8.80 -3.93 8.12
CA ILE A 363 -9.20 -2.59 8.53
C ILE A 363 -8.02 -1.61 8.62
N ASP A 364 -6.79 -2.13 8.65
CA ASP A 364 -5.56 -1.37 8.89
C ASP A 364 -4.59 -1.45 7.70
N THR A 365 -5.11 -1.22 6.49
CA THR A 365 -4.32 -1.40 5.25
C THR A 365 -3.50 -0.19 4.82
N ALA A 366 -3.84 1.01 5.29
CA ALA A 366 -3.13 2.22 4.90
C ALA A 366 -3.36 3.38 5.88
N PRO A 367 -2.33 4.20 6.17
CA PRO A 367 -2.53 5.46 6.86
C PRO A 367 -3.34 6.44 6.01
N VAL A 368 -4.12 7.29 6.68
CA VAL A 368 -4.84 8.42 6.09
C VAL A 368 -4.02 9.68 6.35
N TYR A 369 -3.46 10.27 5.29
CA TYR A 369 -2.63 11.47 5.36
C TYR A 369 -3.48 12.73 5.55
N LEU A 370 -4.09 12.88 6.72
CA LEU A 370 -4.83 14.08 7.14
C LEU A 370 -3.89 15.28 7.30
N THR A 371 -4.45 16.49 7.37
CA THR A 371 -3.64 17.67 7.66
C THR A 371 -2.89 17.54 8.99
N ASN A 372 -1.64 18.01 9.01
CA ASN A 372 -0.72 17.89 10.13
C ASN A 372 -0.29 16.45 10.45
N TYR A 373 -0.41 15.51 9.51
CA TYR A 373 0.05 14.12 9.68
C TYR A 373 1.52 14.07 10.12
N LYS A 374 2.37 14.94 9.58
CA LYS A 374 3.82 14.89 9.81
C LYS A 374 4.19 15.03 11.29
N ARG A 375 3.45 15.81 12.08
CA ARG A 375 3.73 15.99 13.51
C ARG A 375 3.40 14.75 14.35
N ASN A 376 2.56 13.86 13.81
CA ASN A 376 2.09 12.65 14.50
C ASN A 376 2.93 11.42 14.12
N ILE A 377 3.88 11.55 13.18
CA ILE A 377 4.77 10.45 12.79
C ILE A 377 5.67 10.12 13.97
N PRO A 378 5.62 8.88 14.51
CA PRO A 378 6.51 8.51 15.60
C PRO A 378 7.96 8.39 15.10
N PRO A 379 8.95 8.74 15.94
CA PRO A 379 10.34 8.39 15.67
C PRO A 379 10.52 6.86 15.65
N TYR A 380 11.59 6.38 15.00
CA TYR A 380 11.90 4.95 14.98
C TYR A 380 12.19 4.39 16.38
N SER A 381 12.89 5.14 17.23
CA SER A 381 13.07 4.82 18.65
C SER A 381 12.07 5.63 19.46
N THR A 382 11.28 4.96 20.30
CA THR A 382 10.29 5.63 21.16
C THR A 382 10.91 6.10 22.47
N ASP A 383 10.09 6.76 23.31
CA ASP A 383 10.45 7.09 24.70
C ASP A 383 10.46 5.86 25.62
N ILE A 384 9.97 4.71 25.17
CA ILE A 384 10.07 3.41 25.86
C ILE A 384 11.40 2.77 25.46
N GLU A 385 12.27 2.53 26.44
CA GLU A 385 13.60 1.98 26.18
C GLU A 385 13.49 0.57 25.57
N GLY A 386 14.15 0.35 24.43
CA GLY A 386 14.09 -0.91 23.70
C GLY A 386 12.87 -1.08 22.78
N LEU A 387 11.95 -0.11 22.69
CA LEU A 387 10.82 -0.17 21.76
C LEU A 387 11.05 0.70 20.53
N TYR A 388 10.91 0.08 19.36
CA TYR A 388 11.06 0.69 18.05
C TYR A 388 9.83 0.48 17.16
N LEU A 389 9.50 1.47 16.33
CA LEU A 389 8.30 1.45 15.49
C LEU A 389 8.66 1.67 14.01
N ALA A 390 8.33 0.71 13.14
CA ALA A 390 8.52 0.82 11.69
C ALA A 390 7.28 0.34 10.92
N GLY A 391 6.79 1.11 9.97
CA GLY A 391 5.70 0.65 9.11
C GLY A 391 5.29 1.67 8.07
N MET A 392 4.10 1.45 7.50
CA MET A 392 3.51 2.42 6.56
C MET A 392 3.28 3.80 7.18
N PHE A 393 3.23 3.90 8.50
CA PHE A 393 3.06 5.16 9.22
C PHE A 393 4.35 5.99 9.34
N SER A 394 5.53 5.39 9.12
CA SER A 394 6.84 6.03 9.30
C SER A 394 7.12 7.16 8.29
N GLU A 395 8.08 8.05 8.60
CA GLU A 395 8.47 9.21 7.78
C GLU A 395 8.81 8.83 6.33
N THR A 396 9.39 7.66 6.10
CA THR A 396 9.75 7.14 4.76
C THR A 396 8.55 6.87 3.86
N ASN A 397 7.36 6.77 4.43
CA ASN A 397 6.08 6.63 3.73
C ASN A 397 5.30 7.96 3.71
N TYR A 398 5.87 9.07 4.17
CA TYR A 398 5.25 10.38 4.04
C TYR A 398 5.72 11.08 2.75
N PRO A 399 4.82 11.73 1.98
CA PRO A 399 3.38 11.87 2.20
C PRO A 399 2.52 10.86 1.41
N GLU A 400 3.09 9.75 0.93
CA GLU A 400 2.35 8.66 0.29
C GLU A 400 3.08 7.33 0.53
N ARG A 401 2.30 6.29 0.85
CA ARG A 401 2.81 4.97 1.19
C ARG A 401 3.42 4.26 -0.02
N SER A 402 4.44 3.44 0.23
CA SER A 402 5.06 2.57 -0.76
C SER A 402 5.69 1.34 -0.13
N MET A 403 5.91 0.31 -0.94
CA MET A 403 6.72 -0.85 -0.53
C MET A 403 8.16 -0.40 -0.20
N ASN A 404 8.73 0.51 -0.99
CA ASN A 404 10.04 1.12 -0.75
C ASN A 404 10.13 1.84 0.60
N GLY A 405 9.13 2.66 0.94
CA GLY A 405 9.08 3.34 2.23
C GLY A 405 9.03 2.36 3.40
N SER A 406 8.33 1.24 3.24
CA SER A 406 8.25 0.17 4.25
C SER A 406 9.58 -0.55 4.45
N VAL A 407 10.32 -0.83 3.39
CA VAL A 407 11.70 -1.37 3.46
C VAL A 407 12.63 -0.39 4.18
N LEU A 408 12.60 0.89 3.78
CA LEU A 408 13.39 1.95 4.41
C LEU A 408 13.06 2.14 5.90
N ALA A 409 11.78 1.98 6.29
CA ALA A 409 11.37 2.06 7.69
C ALA A 409 12.01 0.96 8.53
N GLY A 410 12.00 -0.28 8.02
CA GLY A 410 12.64 -1.41 8.69
C GLY A 410 14.15 -1.24 8.82
N PHE A 411 14.80 -0.80 7.74
CA PHE A 411 16.22 -0.44 7.78
C PHE A 411 16.51 0.66 8.79
N GLY A 412 15.66 1.68 8.89
CA GLY A 412 15.77 2.76 9.88
C GLY A 412 15.80 2.26 11.33
N CYS A 413 14.87 1.37 11.71
CA CYS A 413 14.88 0.76 13.05
C CYS A 413 16.15 -0.08 13.30
N ALA A 414 16.58 -0.87 12.31
CA ALA A 414 17.80 -1.65 12.42
C ALA A 414 19.05 -0.76 12.63
N GLU A 415 19.11 0.42 12.00
CA GLU A 415 20.18 1.40 12.22
C GLU A 415 20.13 2.00 13.64
N GLU A 416 18.96 2.36 14.16
CA GLU A 416 18.84 2.92 15.52
C GLU A 416 19.25 1.91 16.59
N ILE A 417 18.84 0.65 16.44
CA ILE A 417 19.30 -0.44 17.31
C ILE A 417 20.83 -0.59 17.24
N GLY A 418 21.39 -0.59 16.02
CA GLY A 418 22.82 -0.71 15.82
C GLY A 418 23.64 0.43 16.42
N ARG A 419 23.06 1.63 16.58
CA ARG A 419 23.71 2.77 17.26
C ARG A 419 23.79 2.58 18.77
N MET A 420 22.80 1.94 19.40
CA MET A 420 22.82 1.70 20.86
C MET A 420 23.84 0.64 21.28
N LEU A 421 24.26 -0.23 20.36
CA LEU A 421 25.26 -1.28 20.62
C LEU A 421 26.71 -0.80 20.47
N ARG A 422 26.94 0.45 20.03
CA ARG A 422 28.27 1.09 19.90
C ARG A 422 28.53 2.03 21.05
#